data_AF-A0A533IA88-F1
#
_entry.id   AF-A0A533IA88-F1
#
_cell.length_a   1.000
_cell.length_b   1.000
_cell.length_c   1.000
_cell.angle_alpha   90.00
_cell.angle_beta   90.00
_cell.angle_gamma   90.00
#
_symmetry.space_group_name_H-M   'P 1'
#
loop_
_entity.id
_entity.type
_entity.pdbx_description
1 polymer ?
#
loop_
_entity_poly.entity_id
_entity_poly.type
_entity_poly.pdbx_seq_one_letter_code
_entity_poly.pdbx_strand_id
1 'polypeptide(L)'
;MNSYRSDEIWQSDYFLPPMIPGAAPHLISRQITGIEPCLDGADVPRALAEPLFGAPDNVHCYALIDGARVSGLAETLETAQLDHACLFLDGPDGPAPAAPWLVRLRPEGKFTRNLFRQSPLDWHLWGQDSLVLLRSSATIHELLTHFRRFTKVRDERGRMVFFRFWDPLVIALYGTARRHDAIRLEQIFGLANGKTVEFIAPLGAEDAVHLALSPDFQRQFPRRAFSFDAEDQAILQEIAFSAFARQLLPWLAGAYPQRLNGRSAPAQRAIARHVVATGRRAGLTMKQDFAFLAQMMMTSGGWFWDDDSVPGLRALMAEAPSPKAEALAADYAVLQRQTPQAELAEQWGALRDWLASLPEDQAITPETFRQMTSRFMPRTAGQIAGAIASTRERLRSEQLSHQRIEGKAVALTLLLGPRFFEDVLWPWAMLPPEKAIQAAWREVVG
;
A
#
# COMPACT_ATOMS: atom_id res chain seq x y z
N MET A 1 8.02 -8.00 -20.44
CA MET A 1 6.93 -7.25 -19.78
C MET A 1 6.13 -8.25 -18.96
N ASN A 2 6.36 -8.34 -17.65
CA ASN A 2 5.51 -9.17 -16.80
C ASN A 2 4.11 -8.53 -16.77
N SER A 3 3.11 -9.23 -17.31
CA SER A 3 1.72 -8.78 -17.24
C SER A 3 1.27 -8.88 -15.78
N TYR A 4 1.04 -7.73 -15.15
CA TYR A 4 0.42 -7.63 -13.84
C TYR A 4 -0.95 -8.32 -13.90
N ARG A 5 -1.16 -9.37 -13.07
CA ARG A 5 -2.46 -10.07 -13.00
C ARG A 5 -3.41 -9.24 -12.13
N SER A 6 -4.69 -9.18 -12.48
CA SER A 6 -5.74 -8.52 -11.68
C SER A 6 -5.75 -9.01 -10.22
N ASP A 7 -5.47 -10.30 -10.05
CA ASP A 7 -5.35 -10.97 -8.76
C ASP A 7 -4.26 -10.32 -7.89
N GLU A 8 -3.19 -9.77 -8.45
CA GLU A 8 -2.10 -9.14 -7.70
C GLU A 8 -2.51 -7.81 -7.05
N ILE A 9 -3.54 -7.13 -7.58
CA ILE A 9 -4.07 -5.88 -7.00
C ILE A 9 -4.97 -6.18 -5.80
N TRP A 10 -5.69 -7.31 -5.86
CA TRP A 10 -6.63 -7.76 -4.83
C TRP A 10 -5.97 -8.64 -3.75
N GLN A 11 -5.06 -9.52 -4.16
CA GLN A 11 -4.38 -10.54 -3.36
C GLN A 11 -3.05 -10.06 -2.80
N SER A 12 -2.78 -8.75 -2.73
CA SER A 12 -1.50 -8.29 -2.22
C SER A 12 -1.36 -8.46 -0.70
N ASP A 13 -1.22 -9.71 -0.28
CA ASP A 13 -0.13 -10.18 0.56
C ASP A 13 1.24 -10.06 -0.16
N TYR A 14 1.46 -9.02 -0.99
CA TYR A 14 2.80 -8.59 -1.43
C TYR A 14 3.69 -8.15 -0.26
N PHE A 15 3.24 -8.36 0.96
CA PHE A 15 4.00 -8.13 2.17
C PHE A 15 5.16 -9.11 2.35
N LEU A 16 5.26 -10.16 1.52
CA LEU A 16 6.33 -11.13 1.58
C LEU A 16 6.89 -11.42 0.19
N PRO A 17 8.22 -11.34 -0.02
CA PRO A 17 8.82 -11.92 -1.20
C PRO A 17 8.39 -13.40 -1.32
N PRO A 18 8.26 -13.93 -2.55
CA PRO A 18 7.80 -15.29 -2.79
C PRO A 18 8.56 -16.24 -1.86
N MET A 19 7.80 -17.02 -1.10
CA MET A 19 8.33 -18.05 -0.22
C MET A 19 9.31 -18.91 -1.03
N ILE A 20 10.59 -18.92 -0.66
CA ILE A 20 11.51 -19.94 -1.13
C ILE A 20 11.01 -21.25 -0.51
N PRO A 21 10.50 -22.22 -1.28
CA PRO A 21 10.01 -23.47 -0.71
C PRO A 21 11.21 -24.25 -0.17
N GLY A 22 11.22 -24.58 1.13
CA GLY A 22 12.06 -25.66 1.66
C GLY A 22 12.86 -25.39 2.94
N ALA A 23 13.06 -24.14 3.36
CA ALA A 23 13.78 -23.84 4.61
C ALA A 23 12.84 -23.24 5.67
N ALA A 24 12.90 -23.74 6.90
CA ALA A 24 12.19 -23.13 8.02
C ALA A 24 12.69 -21.68 8.22
N PRO A 25 11.81 -20.70 8.48
CA PRO A 25 12.24 -19.33 8.68
C PRO A 25 13.00 -19.18 10.00
N HIS A 26 14.02 -18.33 9.96
CA HIS A 26 14.79 -17.91 11.13
C HIS A 26 14.05 -16.87 11.97
N LEU A 27 13.12 -16.14 11.37
CA LEU A 27 12.20 -15.23 12.04
C LEU A 27 10.76 -15.76 11.97
N ILE A 28 10.13 -15.93 13.13
CA ILE A 28 8.71 -16.23 13.24
C ILE A 28 7.94 -14.90 13.22
N SER A 29 6.98 -14.81 12.32
CA SER A 29 6.01 -13.70 12.24
C SER A 29 4.63 -14.25 12.60
N ARG A 30 4.05 -13.79 13.71
CA ARG A 30 2.69 -14.14 14.13
C ARG A 30 1.78 -12.93 14.00
N GLN A 31 0.70 -13.08 13.25
CA GLN A 31 -0.33 -12.05 13.17
C GLN A 31 -1.19 -12.07 14.43
N ILE A 32 -1.46 -10.89 14.97
CA ILE A 32 -2.39 -10.66 16.06
C ILE A 32 -3.52 -9.84 15.47
N THR A 33 -4.70 -10.44 15.36
CA THR A 33 -5.89 -9.83 14.75
C THR A 33 -6.96 -9.56 15.80
N GLY A 34 -7.91 -8.68 15.49
CA GLY A 34 -9.05 -8.40 16.38
C GLY A 34 -8.62 -7.67 17.64
N ILE A 35 -7.61 -6.80 17.52
CA ILE A 35 -7.19 -5.92 18.60
C ILE A 35 -8.27 -4.86 18.79
N GLU A 36 -8.96 -4.93 19.92
CA GLU A 36 -9.89 -3.89 20.34
C GLU A 36 -9.10 -2.82 21.12
N PRO A 37 -9.10 -1.55 20.67
CA PRO A 37 -8.49 -0.46 21.42
C PRO A 37 -9.06 -0.38 22.84
N CYS A 38 -8.25 0.06 23.81
CA CYS A 38 -8.73 0.18 25.18
C CYS A 38 -9.84 1.23 25.27
N LEU A 39 -11.06 0.78 25.58
CA LEU A 39 -12.14 1.62 26.10
C LEU A 39 -11.91 1.87 27.60
N ASP A 40 -12.67 2.78 28.20
CA ASP A 40 -12.45 3.21 29.59
C ASP A 40 -12.38 2.03 30.58
N GLY A 41 -11.24 1.91 31.28
CA GLY A 41 -11.00 0.93 32.35
C GLY A 41 -9.81 -0.02 32.15
N ALA A 42 -9.41 -0.32 30.90
CA ALA A 42 -8.24 -1.16 30.60
C ALA A 42 -7.01 -0.32 30.20
N ASP A 43 -5.82 -0.74 30.66
CA ASP A 43 -4.56 -0.09 30.31
C ASP A 43 -3.91 -0.69 29.05
N VAL A 44 -4.24 -1.94 28.71
CA VAL A 44 -3.66 -2.69 27.56
C VAL A 44 -4.75 -3.52 26.86
N PRO A 45 -4.78 -3.59 25.51
CA PRO A 45 -5.72 -4.43 24.78
C PRO A 45 -5.55 -5.89 25.15
N ARG A 46 -6.65 -6.63 25.30
CA ARG A 46 -6.63 -8.03 25.75
C ARG A 46 -5.75 -8.91 24.86
N ALA A 47 -5.81 -8.71 23.54
CA ALA A 47 -5.00 -9.44 22.57
C ALA A 47 -3.49 -9.15 22.68
N LEU A 48 -3.09 -8.06 23.33
CA LEU A 48 -1.70 -7.64 23.50
C LEU A 48 -1.17 -7.85 24.92
N ALA A 49 -2.03 -8.17 25.89
CA ALA A 49 -1.61 -8.35 27.28
C ALA A 49 -0.56 -9.46 27.44
N GLU A 50 -0.78 -10.65 26.86
CA GLU A 50 0.19 -11.75 26.91
C GLU A 50 1.45 -11.46 26.06
N PRO A 51 1.34 -11.00 24.79
CA PRO A 51 2.52 -10.71 23.99
C PRO A 51 3.45 -9.67 24.63
N LEU A 52 2.91 -8.68 25.34
CA LEU A 52 3.68 -7.59 25.93
C LEU A 52 4.14 -7.87 27.37
N PHE A 53 3.27 -8.47 28.19
CA PHE A 53 3.46 -8.56 29.64
C PHE A 53 3.32 -9.99 30.21
N GLY A 54 3.10 -11.01 29.37
CA GLY A 54 2.99 -12.42 29.79
C GLY A 54 4.34 -13.13 30.01
N ALA A 55 5.46 -12.42 29.90
CA ALA A 55 6.81 -12.99 30.02
C ALA A 55 7.30 -13.01 31.49
N PRO A 56 8.37 -13.78 31.80
CA PRO A 56 8.95 -13.83 33.15
C PRO A 56 9.43 -12.45 33.65
N ASP A 57 9.57 -12.29 34.97
CA ASP A 57 9.87 -11.01 35.65
C ASP A 57 11.13 -10.26 35.14
N ASN A 58 12.08 -10.98 34.53
CA ASN A 58 13.30 -10.41 33.98
C ASN A 58 13.16 -9.91 32.53
N VAL A 59 11.97 -10.02 31.94
CA VAL A 59 11.65 -9.53 30.60
C VAL A 59 10.83 -8.25 30.76
N HIS A 60 11.16 -7.24 29.96
CA HIS A 60 10.56 -5.93 30.02
C HIS A 60 9.92 -5.57 28.68
N CYS A 61 8.86 -4.78 28.76
CA CYS A 61 8.20 -4.19 27.62
C CYS A 61 8.72 -2.77 27.41
N TYR A 62 9.03 -2.44 26.17
CA TYR A 62 9.43 -1.10 25.76
C TYR A 62 8.55 -0.60 24.63
N ALA A 63 8.42 0.71 24.50
CA ALA A 63 7.91 1.37 23.31
C ALA A 63 9.03 2.14 22.64
N LEU A 64 9.17 1.97 21.34
CA LEU A 64 9.98 2.80 20.47
C LEU A 64 9.06 3.73 19.71
N ILE A 65 9.06 5.02 20.08
CA ILE A 65 8.06 6.01 19.66
C ILE A 65 8.71 7.04 18.74
N ASP A 66 8.07 7.34 17.62
CA ASP A 66 8.50 8.33 16.63
C ASP A 66 8.20 9.75 17.12
N GLY A 67 9.19 10.43 17.70
CA GLY A 67 9.03 11.80 18.21
C GLY A 67 8.65 12.82 17.14
N ALA A 68 8.90 12.53 15.85
CA ALA A 68 8.44 13.37 14.74
C ALA A 68 6.90 13.35 14.55
N ARG A 69 6.22 12.35 15.13
CA ARG A 69 4.76 12.17 15.02
C ARG A 69 4.02 12.48 16.32
N VAL A 70 4.74 12.67 17.43
CA VAL A 70 4.16 12.88 18.76
C VAL A 70 4.70 14.17 19.36
N SER A 71 3.88 15.22 19.29
CA SER A 71 4.19 16.53 19.86
C SER A 71 4.34 16.45 21.38
N GLY A 72 5.37 17.10 21.94
CA GLY A 72 5.59 17.17 23.39
C GLY A 72 5.93 15.84 24.06
N LEU A 73 6.47 14.87 23.29
CA LEU A 73 6.76 13.54 23.81
C LEU A 73 7.80 13.56 24.94
N ALA A 74 8.89 14.31 24.79
CA ALA A 74 9.96 14.36 25.79
C ALA A 74 9.44 14.86 27.14
N GLU A 75 8.71 15.98 27.14
CA GLU A 75 8.10 16.59 28.33
C GLU A 75 7.08 15.65 28.98
N THR A 76 6.32 14.91 28.16
CA THR A 76 5.36 13.91 28.64
C THR A 76 6.07 12.74 29.34
N LEU A 77 7.20 12.28 28.81
CA LEU A 77 7.99 11.18 29.38
C LEU A 77 8.66 11.58 30.70
N GLU A 78 9.22 12.79 30.76
CA GLU A 78 9.78 13.38 31.97
C GLU A 78 8.71 13.49 33.07
N THR A 79 7.54 14.03 32.72
CA THR A 79 6.39 14.17 33.64
C THR A 79 5.90 12.80 34.15
N ALA A 80 5.90 11.78 33.28
CA ALA A 80 5.49 10.42 33.64
C ALA A 80 6.51 9.66 34.51
N GLN A 81 7.72 10.20 34.71
CA GLN A 81 8.82 9.56 35.44
C GLN A 81 9.09 8.13 34.96
N LEU A 82 9.04 7.93 33.64
CA LEU A 82 9.38 6.66 33.00
C LEU A 82 10.87 6.63 32.67
N ASP A 83 11.43 5.43 32.65
CA ASP A 83 12.79 5.22 32.15
C ASP A 83 12.76 5.35 30.62
N HIS A 84 13.46 6.34 30.07
CA HIS A 84 13.40 6.69 28.66
C HIS A 84 14.73 7.22 28.12
N ALA A 85 14.95 7.07 26.82
CA ALA A 85 16.16 7.55 26.15
C ALA A 85 15.92 7.88 24.67
N CYS A 86 16.52 8.98 24.21
CA CYS A 86 16.50 9.40 22.81
C CYS A 86 17.52 8.61 21.96
N LEU A 87 17.11 8.05 20.83
CA LEU A 87 17.99 7.28 19.95
C LEU A 87 19.01 8.15 19.23
N PHE A 88 18.69 9.40 18.90
CA PHE A 88 19.69 10.30 18.33
C PHE A 88 20.62 10.80 19.43
N LEU A 89 21.87 11.08 19.08
CA LEU A 89 22.79 11.71 20.00
C LEU A 89 22.31 13.13 20.30
N ASP A 90 22.43 13.54 21.54
CA ASP A 90 22.05 14.89 21.97
C ASP A 90 22.89 15.93 21.23
N GLY A 91 22.23 17.01 20.80
CA GLY A 91 22.90 18.19 20.27
C GLY A 91 23.29 19.16 21.39
N PRO A 92 23.85 20.33 21.05
CA PRO A 92 24.13 21.40 22.02
C PRO A 92 22.89 21.81 22.83
N ASP A 93 21.72 21.71 22.22
CA ASP A 93 20.42 22.08 22.79
C ASP A 93 19.69 20.89 23.45
N GLY A 94 20.38 19.76 23.65
CA GLY A 94 19.80 18.54 24.22
C GLY A 94 19.25 17.55 23.18
N PRO A 95 18.40 16.59 23.61
CA PRO A 95 17.85 15.56 22.73
C PRO A 95 16.94 16.17 21.67
N ALA A 96 17.08 15.71 20.42
CA ALA A 96 16.26 16.18 19.31
C ALA A 96 14.78 15.75 19.51
N PRO A 97 13.81 16.66 19.62
CA PRO A 97 12.40 16.31 19.90
C PRO A 97 11.80 15.36 18.85
N ALA A 98 12.19 15.55 17.58
CA ALA A 98 11.73 14.73 16.46
C ALA A 98 12.43 13.36 16.33
N ALA A 99 13.38 13.03 17.21
CA ALA A 99 14.06 11.75 17.19
C ALA A 99 13.14 10.63 17.73
N PRO A 100 13.43 9.35 17.40
CA PRO A 100 12.75 8.24 18.05
C PRO A 100 13.19 8.09 19.51
N TRP A 101 12.24 7.80 20.39
CA TRP A 101 12.45 7.63 21.83
C TRP A 101 12.14 6.20 22.26
N LEU A 102 13.06 5.60 23.00
CA LEU A 102 12.84 4.32 23.66
C LEU A 102 12.33 4.57 25.08
N VAL A 103 11.26 3.89 25.48
CA VAL A 103 10.60 4.08 26.77
C VAL A 103 10.31 2.72 27.37
N ARG A 104 10.67 2.50 28.64
CA ARG A 104 10.27 1.30 29.37
C ARG A 104 8.84 1.46 29.87
N LEU A 105 7.97 0.55 29.48
CA LEU A 105 6.56 0.58 29.87
C LEU A 105 6.34 -0.13 31.21
N ARG A 106 5.35 0.37 31.95
CA ARG A 106 4.75 -0.33 33.10
C ARG A 106 3.40 -0.91 32.63
N PRO A 107 3.00 -2.12 33.06
CA PRO A 107 1.71 -2.69 32.67
C PRO A 107 0.55 -1.76 33.06
N GLU A 108 0.63 -1.19 34.27
CA GLU A 108 -0.29 -0.18 34.75
C GLU A 108 0.27 1.23 34.57
N GLY A 109 -0.59 2.17 34.17
CA GLY A 109 -0.23 3.58 34.17
C GLY A 109 -0.88 4.41 33.08
N LYS A 110 -1.00 5.72 33.35
CA LYS A 110 -1.64 6.67 32.43
C LYS A 110 -0.95 6.71 31.07
N PHE A 111 0.38 6.66 31.04
CA PHE A 111 1.14 6.69 29.79
C PHE A 111 0.87 5.44 28.93
N THR A 112 1.04 4.24 29.51
CA THR A 112 0.76 2.97 28.82
C THR A 112 -0.66 2.93 28.27
N ARG A 113 -1.65 3.29 29.09
CA ARG A 113 -3.04 3.39 28.66
C ARG A 113 -3.23 4.33 27.47
N ASN A 114 -2.57 5.48 27.47
CA ASN A 114 -2.66 6.44 26.37
C ASN A 114 -2.06 5.89 25.07
N LEU A 115 -1.03 5.03 25.13
CA LEU A 115 -0.48 4.37 23.93
C LEU A 115 -1.52 3.50 23.20
N PHE A 116 -2.46 2.91 23.95
CA PHE A 116 -3.45 1.97 23.44
C PHE A 116 -4.86 2.55 23.30
N ARG A 117 -5.00 3.88 23.48
CA ARG A 117 -6.24 4.60 23.22
C ARG A 117 -6.25 5.12 21.79
N GLN A 118 -7.44 5.14 21.21
CA GLN A 118 -7.71 5.73 19.90
C GLN A 118 -8.64 6.92 20.09
N SER A 119 -8.14 8.14 19.87
CA SER A 119 -8.98 9.34 19.77
C SER A 119 -8.23 10.46 19.01
N PRO A 120 -8.87 11.60 18.74
CA PRO A 120 -8.24 12.76 18.09
C PRO A 120 -7.19 13.49 18.95
N LEU A 121 -6.89 13.01 20.16
CA LEU A 121 -5.95 13.67 21.07
C LEU A 121 -4.52 13.24 20.73
N ASP A 122 -3.60 14.20 20.68
CA ASP A 122 -2.20 13.99 20.24
C ASP A 122 -1.43 12.95 21.08
N TRP A 123 -1.85 12.71 22.33
CA TRP A 123 -1.23 11.73 23.21
C TRP A 123 -1.86 10.33 23.13
N HIS A 124 -2.90 10.13 22.31
CA HIS A 124 -3.49 8.81 22.05
C HIS A 124 -2.91 8.22 20.76
N LEU A 125 -2.01 7.25 20.92
CA LEU A 125 -1.09 6.86 19.84
C LEU A 125 -1.55 5.64 19.03
N TRP A 126 -2.59 4.94 19.48
CA TRP A 126 -3.00 3.69 18.83
C TRP A 126 -3.57 3.95 17.44
N GLY A 127 -3.09 3.19 16.45
CA GLY A 127 -3.50 3.34 15.05
C GLY A 127 -2.86 4.51 14.29
N GLN A 128 -1.89 5.24 14.87
CA GLN A 128 -1.24 6.39 14.22
C GLN A 128 0.10 6.06 13.51
N ASP A 129 0.50 4.79 13.45
CA ASP A 129 1.81 4.33 12.96
C ASP A 129 3.00 5.06 13.62
N SER A 130 2.87 5.42 14.91
CA SER A 130 3.84 6.25 15.64
C SER A 130 4.70 5.47 16.62
N LEU A 131 4.46 4.16 16.80
CA LEU A 131 5.22 3.35 17.74
C LEU A 131 5.40 1.91 17.29
N VAL A 132 6.46 1.30 17.80
CA VAL A 132 6.70 -0.15 17.79
C VAL A 132 6.94 -0.59 19.22
N LEU A 133 6.32 -1.69 19.63
CA LEU A 133 6.50 -2.27 20.95
C LEU A 133 7.60 -3.33 20.91
N LEU A 134 8.34 -3.47 21.99
CA LEU A 134 9.48 -4.36 22.08
C LEU A 134 9.40 -5.21 23.34
N ARG A 135 9.92 -6.42 23.25
CA ARG A 135 10.08 -7.31 24.41
C ARG A 135 11.52 -7.79 24.50
N SER A 136 12.16 -7.61 25.65
CA SER A 136 13.55 -8.03 25.88
C SER A 136 13.90 -8.10 27.36
N SER A 137 14.86 -8.96 27.72
CA SER A 137 15.55 -8.94 29.03
C SER A 137 16.74 -7.98 29.07
N ALA A 138 16.98 -7.25 27.98
CA ALA A 138 17.99 -6.21 27.90
C ALA A 138 17.55 -4.96 28.67
N THR A 139 18.51 -4.23 29.24
CA THR A 139 18.24 -2.92 29.84
C THR A 139 17.98 -1.88 28.75
N ILE A 140 17.38 -0.74 29.12
CA ILE A 140 17.14 0.34 28.17
C ILE A 140 18.44 0.84 27.52
N HIS A 141 19.54 0.85 28.27
CA HIS A 141 20.85 1.30 27.77
C HIS A 141 21.47 0.30 26.78
N GLU A 142 21.30 -1.01 27.04
CA GLU A 142 21.71 -2.06 26.11
C GLU A 142 20.93 -1.97 24.78
N LEU A 143 19.61 -1.79 24.86
CA LEU A 143 18.76 -1.58 23.69
C LEU A 143 19.09 -0.29 22.94
N LEU A 144 19.30 0.81 23.64
CA LEU A 144 19.68 2.10 23.05
C LEU A 144 20.99 1.99 22.26
N THR A 145 22.00 1.36 22.88
CA THR A 145 23.32 1.13 22.25
C THR A 145 23.18 0.23 21.02
N HIS A 146 22.36 -0.81 21.11
CA HIS A 146 22.06 -1.70 19.99
C HIS A 146 21.43 -0.91 18.84
N PHE A 147 20.31 -0.24 19.08
CA PHE A 147 19.51 0.46 18.07
C PHE A 147 20.23 1.63 17.38
N ARG A 148 21.10 2.35 18.09
CA ARG A 148 21.89 3.46 17.52
C ARG A 148 22.72 3.04 16.31
N ARG A 149 23.15 1.78 16.24
CA ARG A 149 23.94 1.21 15.14
C ARG A 149 23.22 1.21 13.78
N PHE A 150 21.89 1.27 13.78
CA PHE A 150 21.09 1.10 12.56
C PHE A 150 20.37 2.39 12.14
N THR A 151 20.41 3.47 12.92
CA THR A 151 19.66 4.70 12.60
C THR A 151 20.07 5.33 11.26
N LYS A 152 21.37 5.31 10.94
CA LYS A 152 21.94 5.74 9.66
C LYS A 152 22.85 4.64 9.10
N VAL A 153 22.47 4.08 7.96
CA VAL A 153 23.11 2.91 7.35
C VAL A 153 23.71 3.31 6.01
N ARG A 154 24.89 2.78 5.66
CA ARG A 154 25.45 2.95 4.31
C ARG A 154 24.84 1.94 3.36
N ASP A 155 24.48 2.40 2.17
CA ASP A 155 24.18 1.51 1.04
C ASP A 155 25.46 1.07 0.31
N GLU A 156 25.32 0.13 -0.63
CA GLU A 156 26.42 -0.34 -1.51
C GLU A 156 27.12 0.77 -2.29
N ARG A 157 26.45 1.91 -2.52
CA ARG A 157 27.00 3.09 -3.22
C ARG A 157 27.66 4.07 -2.26
N GLY A 158 27.74 3.74 -0.97
CA GLY A 158 28.29 4.58 0.08
C GLY A 158 27.38 5.71 0.54
N ARG A 159 26.12 5.78 0.07
CA ARG A 159 25.16 6.80 0.50
C ARG A 159 24.61 6.45 1.87
N MET A 160 24.42 7.47 2.71
CA MET A 160 23.79 7.30 4.02
C MET A 160 22.27 7.30 3.86
N VAL A 161 21.61 6.26 4.36
CA VAL A 161 20.15 6.07 4.35
C VAL A 161 19.67 5.93 5.79
N PHE A 162 18.54 6.56 6.13
CA PHE A 162 17.91 6.35 7.43
C PHE A 162 17.08 5.06 7.42
N PHE A 163 17.41 4.12 8.30
CA PHE A 163 16.59 2.93 8.52
C PHE A 163 15.59 3.24 9.64
N ARG A 164 14.36 3.61 9.27
CA ARG A 164 13.29 3.93 10.21
C ARG A 164 12.64 2.67 10.78
N PHE A 165 13.40 1.78 11.41
CA PHE A 165 12.89 0.54 12.00
C PHE A 165 11.90 0.76 13.17
N TRP A 166 11.76 2.00 13.64
CA TRP A 166 10.71 2.43 14.58
C TRP A 166 9.37 2.75 13.92
N ASP A 167 9.30 2.77 12.58
CA ASP A 167 8.03 2.75 11.87
C ASP A 167 7.52 1.29 11.84
N PRO A 168 6.30 1.01 12.32
CA PRO A 168 5.82 -0.36 12.43
C PRO A 168 5.68 -1.07 11.09
N LEU A 169 5.34 -0.35 10.02
CA LEU A 169 5.29 -0.94 8.68
C LEU A 169 6.71 -1.32 8.21
N VAL A 170 7.70 -0.48 8.51
CA VAL A 170 9.10 -0.75 8.11
C VAL A 170 9.61 -2.03 8.75
N ILE A 171 9.54 -2.17 10.07
CA ILE A 171 10.10 -3.35 10.74
C ILE A 171 9.30 -4.63 10.45
N ALA A 172 7.97 -4.55 10.36
CA ALA A 172 7.12 -5.67 10.00
C ALA A 172 7.49 -6.24 8.63
N LEU A 173 7.55 -5.38 7.62
CA LEU A 173 7.80 -5.84 6.25
C LEU A 173 9.26 -6.17 6.01
N TYR A 174 10.18 -5.36 6.53
CA TYR A 174 11.62 -5.62 6.38
C TYR A 174 12.01 -6.93 7.08
N GLY A 175 11.58 -7.12 8.34
CA GLY A 175 11.87 -8.34 9.09
C GLY A 175 11.31 -9.58 8.40
N THR A 176 10.07 -9.52 7.93
CA THR A 176 9.44 -10.70 7.32
C THR A 176 9.95 -10.98 5.90
N ALA A 177 10.38 -9.95 5.16
CA ALA A 177 11.10 -10.13 3.90
C ALA A 177 12.46 -10.81 4.09
N ARG A 178 13.16 -10.48 5.19
CA ARG A 178 14.47 -11.06 5.55
C ARG A 178 14.39 -12.29 6.47
N ARG A 179 13.21 -12.93 6.60
CA ARG A 179 12.96 -14.01 7.57
C ARG A 179 13.86 -15.25 7.44
N HIS A 180 14.57 -15.41 6.32
CA HIS A 180 15.53 -16.51 6.08
C HIS A 180 17.00 -16.05 6.10
N ASP A 181 17.30 -14.77 6.33
CA ASP A 181 18.67 -14.26 6.41
C ASP A 181 19.15 -14.26 7.87
N ALA A 182 19.82 -15.34 8.29
CA ALA A 182 20.28 -15.49 9.67
C ALA A 182 21.23 -14.37 10.11
N ILE A 183 22.10 -13.89 9.20
CA ILE A 183 23.07 -12.85 9.52
C ILE A 183 22.33 -11.53 9.76
N ARG A 184 21.40 -11.18 8.87
CA ARG A 184 20.63 -9.95 8.97
C ARG A 184 19.77 -9.92 10.22
N LEU A 185 19.11 -11.04 10.52
CA LEU A 185 18.26 -11.18 11.69
C LEU A 185 19.06 -11.10 12.99
N GLU A 186 20.24 -11.72 13.07
CA GLU A 186 21.13 -11.53 14.22
C GLU A 186 21.50 -10.06 14.42
N GLN A 187 21.83 -9.32 13.35
CA GLN A 187 22.23 -7.91 13.48
C GLN A 187 21.10 -7.03 14.07
N ILE A 188 19.84 -7.34 13.77
CA ILE A 188 18.68 -6.52 14.15
C ILE A 188 18.03 -7.01 15.45
N PHE A 189 17.86 -8.32 15.62
CA PHE A 189 17.13 -8.94 16.73
C PHE A 189 18.07 -9.48 17.82
N GLY A 190 19.36 -9.70 17.52
CA GLY A 190 20.37 -10.18 18.46
C GLY A 190 21.23 -9.05 19.02
N LEU A 191 21.33 -8.95 20.34
CA LEU A 191 22.24 -8.02 21.00
C LEU A 191 23.62 -8.65 21.18
N ALA A 192 24.65 -7.80 21.23
CA ALA A 192 26.06 -8.22 21.37
C ALA A 192 26.34 -9.02 22.67
N ASN A 193 25.53 -8.83 23.71
CA ASN A 193 25.62 -9.55 24.99
C ASN A 193 24.88 -10.90 24.99
N GLY A 194 24.41 -11.39 23.83
CA GLY A 194 23.68 -12.65 23.73
C GLY A 194 22.18 -12.54 24.05
N LYS A 195 21.68 -11.38 24.45
CA LYS A 195 20.22 -11.17 24.58
C LYS A 195 19.56 -11.00 23.20
N THR A 196 18.24 -11.02 23.18
CA THR A 196 17.44 -10.80 21.97
C THR A 196 16.38 -9.75 22.23
N VAL A 197 15.88 -9.15 21.15
CA VAL A 197 14.71 -8.27 21.17
C VAL A 197 13.66 -8.82 20.22
N GLU A 198 12.43 -8.87 20.68
CA GLU A 198 11.26 -9.17 19.88
C GLU A 198 10.53 -7.87 19.57
N PHE A 199 9.86 -7.80 18.43
CA PHE A 199 9.11 -6.63 17.99
C PHE A 199 7.63 -6.97 17.86
N ILE A 200 6.77 -6.09 18.37
CA ILE A 200 5.33 -6.13 18.17
C ILE A 200 4.98 -4.84 17.45
N ALA A 201 4.70 -4.94 16.14
CA ALA A 201 4.46 -3.83 15.25
C ALA A 201 2.96 -3.68 14.96
N PRO A 202 2.30 -2.62 15.46
CA PRO A 202 0.90 -2.34 15.12
C PRO A 202 0.75 -1.98 13.65
N LEU A 203 -0.13 -2.66 12.91
CA LEU A 203 -0.41 -2.42 11.50
C LEU A 203 -1.84 -1.88 11.34
N GLY A 204 -2.04 -0.64 11.77
CA GLY A 204 -3.36 -0.04 11.90
C GLY A 204 -3.93 -0.21 13.33
N ALA A 205 -5.25 -0.15 13.46
CA ALA A 205 -5.93 -0.18 14.77
C ALA A 205 -6.30 -1.58 15.26
N GLU A 206 -6.51 -2.53 14.34
CA GLU A 206 -7.08 -3.85 14.65
C GLU A 206 -6.06 -4.99 14.55
N ASP A 207 -4.90 -4.73 13.94
CA ASP A 207 -3.90 -5.74 13.62
C ASP A 207 -2.52 -5.34 14.16
N ALA A 208 -1.74 -6.34 14.56
CA ALA A 208 -0.32 -6.22 14.83
C ALA A 208 0.43 -7.47 14.36
N VAL A 209 1.73 -7.34 14.18
CA VAL A 209 2.62 -8.47 13.87
C VAL A 209 3.67 -8.60 14.96
N HIS A 210 3.77 -9.81 15.53
CA HIS A 210 4.81 -10.19 16.48
C HIS A 210 5.94 -10.91 15.76
N LEU A 211 7.12 -10.30 15.78
CA LEU A 211 8.36 -10.79 15.18
C LEU A 211 9.31 -11.26 16.28
N ALA A 212 9.67 -12.53 16.24
CA ALA A 212 10.64 -13.13 17.15
C ALA A 212 11.55 -14.10 16.40
N LEU A 213 12.82 -14.19 16.81
CA LEU A 213 13.71 -15.22 16.31
C LEU A 213 13.11 -16.61 16.63
N SER A 214 13.29 -17.56 15.70
CA SER A 214 12.88 -18.94 15.92
C SER A 214 13.57 -19.51 17.17
N PRO A 215 12.91 -20.37 17.98
CA PRO A 215 13.54 -21.03 19.11
C PRO A 215 14.82 -21.79 18.74
N ASP A 216 14.87 -22.34 17.51
CA ASP A 216 16.03 -23.09 16.99
C ASP A 216 17.07 -22.20 16.30
N PHE A 217 16.90 -20.87 16.36
CA PHE A 217 17.78 -19.92 15.70
C PHE A 217 19.21 -20.04 16.21
N GLN A 218 20.11 -20.42 15.30
CA GLN A 218 21.54 -20.51 15.60
C GLN A 218 22.16 -19.11 15.57
N ARG A 219 22.69 -18.68 16.72
CA ARG A 219 23.33 -17.37 16.86
C ARG A 219 24.41 -17.16 15.81
N GLN A 220 24.37 -15.98 15.20
CA GLN A 220 25.40 -15.54 14.28
C GLN A 220 26.30 -14.53 14.98
N PHE A 221 27.52 -14.35 14.49
CA PHE A 221 28.43 -13.33 15.02
C PHE A 221 29.01 -12.51 13.86
N PRO A 222 28.20 -11.66 13.22
CA PRO A 222 28.60 -10.92 12.05
C PRO A 222 29.73 -9.94 12.39
N ARG A 223 30.85 -10.08 11.68
CA ARG A 223 32.03 -9.20 11.83
C ARG A 223 31.89 -7.88 11.08
N ARG A 224 30.98 -7.80 10.11
CA ARG A 224 30.76 -6.61 9.29
C ARG A 224 29.75 -5.68 9.96
N ALA A 225 29.98 -4.38 9.81
CA ALA A 225 28.98 -3.37 10.15
C ALA A 225 27.71 -3.57 9.32
N PHE A 226 26.57 -3.14 9.87
CA PHE A 226 25.30 -3.19 9.16
C PHE A 226 25.33 -2.22 7.97
N SER A 227 25.06 -2.74 6.77
CA SER A 227 25.00 -1.98 5.52
C SER A 227 23.82 -2.47 4.67
N PHE A 228 23.29 -1.64 3.80
CA PHE A 228 22.23 -2.02 2.89
C PHE A 228 22.76 -2.53 1.55
N ASP A 229 22.38 -3.76 1.21
CA ASP A 229 22.58 -4.35 -0.10
C ASP A 229 21.47 -3.96 -1.08
N ALA A 230 21.55 -4.44 -2.32
CA ALA A 230 20.53 -4.19 -3.34
C ALA A 230 19.14 -4.76 -2.95
N GLU A 231 19.09 -5.88 -2.22
CA GLU A 231 17.84 -6.50 -1.76
C GLU A 231 17.18 -5.62 -0.68
N ASP A 232 17.97 -5.11 0.28
CA ASP A 232 17.48 -4.18 1.29
C ASP A 232 16.89 -2.92 0.67
N GLN A 233 17.53 -2.37 -0.36
CA GLN A 233 17.03 -1.19 -1.07
C GLN A 233 15.70 -1.49 -1.77
N ALA A 234 15.56 -2.65 -2.41
CA ALA A 234 14.32 -3.05 -3.05
C ALA A 234 13.19 -3.19 -2.00
N ILE A 235 13.44 -3.87 -0.88
CA ILE A 235 12.48 -4.01 0.22
C ILE A 235 12.04 -2.64 0.76
N LEU A 236 12.99 -1.74 1.05
CA LEU A 236 12.68 -0.41 1.57
C LEU A 236 11.89 0.45 0.56
N GLN A 237 12.16 0.31 -0.74
CA GLN A 237 11.35 0.95 -1.78
C GLN A 237 9.92 0.43 -1.79
N GLU A 238 9.70 -0.90 -1.73
CA GLU A 238 8.35 -1.48 -1.64
C GLU A 238 7.57 -0.99 -0.42
N ILE A 239 8.26 -0.89 0.73
CA ILE A 239 7.68 -0.37 1.97
C ILE A 239 7.27 1.10 1.79
N ALA A 240 8.13 1.92 1.20
CA ALA A 240 7.84 3.33 0.95
C ALA A 240 6.61 3.51 0.05
N PHE A 241 6.47 2.70 -1.00
CA PHE A 241 5.28 2.72 -1.86
C PHE A 241 4.02 2.25 -1.13
N SER A 242 4.13 1.24 -0.26
CA SER A 242 3.02 0.77 0.57
C SER A 242 2.56 1.84 1.58
N ALA A 243 3.50 2.52 2.23
CA ALA A 243 3.20 3.66 3.09
C ALA A 243 2.55 4.80 2.31
N PHE A 244 3.05 5.08 1.11
CA PHE A 244 2.50 6.12 0.26
C PHE A 244 1.07 5.81 -0.20
N ALA A 245 0.74 4.56 -0.55
CA ALA A 245 -0.63 4.15 -0.87
C ALA A 245 -1.60 4.41 0.30
N ARG A 246 -1.18 4.16 1.56
CA ARG A 246 -1.98 4.49 2.75
C ARG A 246 -2.21 5.99 2.91
N GLN A 247 -1.19 6.81 2.61
CA GLN A 247 -1.29 8.28 2.65
C GLN A 247 -2.14 8.85 1.52
N LEU A 248 -2.17 8.18 0.36
CA LEU A 248 -2.93 8.62 -0.80
C LEU A 248 -4.44 8.44 -0.59
N LEU A 249 -4.85 7.45 0.20
CA LEU A 249 -6.25 7.09 0.34
C LEU A 249 -7.16 8.21 0.89
N PRO A 250 -6.82 8.93 2.00
CA PRO A 250 -7.63 10.05 2.47
C PRO A 250 -7.79 11.15 1.42
N TRP A 251 -6.74 11.44 0.66
CA TRP A 251 -6.80 12.39 -0.44
C TRP A 251 -7.74 11.93 -1.55
N LEU A 252 -7.64 10.66 -1.98
CA LEU A 252 -8.55 10.09 -2.98
C LEU A 252 -10.01 10.12 -2.51
N ALA A 253 -10.26 9.83 -1.23
CA ALA A 253 -11.61 9.85 -0.66
C ALA A 253 -12.19 11.26 -0.64
N GLY A 254 -11.37 12.27 -0.36
CA GLY A 254 -11.77 13.68 -0.40
C GLY A 254 -11.97 14.21 -1.84
N ALA A 255 -11.10 13.83 -2.77
CA ALA A 255 -11.16 14.29 -4.16
C ALA A 255 -12.25 13.59 -4.98
N TYR A 256 -12.51 12.31 -4.72
CA TYR A 256 -13.45 11.48 -5.48
C TYR A 256 -14.45 10.75 -4.56
N PRO A 257 -15.25 11.47 -3.75
CA PRO A 257 -16.16 10.86 -2.80
C PRO A 257 -17.17 9.93 -3.46
N GLN A 258 -17.67 10.27 -4.66
CA GLN A 258 -18.64 9.43 -5.39
C GLN A 258 -18.06 8.08 -5.84
N ARG A 259 -16.74 7.95 -5.96
CA ARG A 259 -16.07 6.71 -6.40
C ARG A 259 -15.66 5.83 -5.22
N LEU A 260 -15.31 6.45 -4.08
CA LEU A 260 -14.78 5.76 -2.90
C LEU A 260 -15.80 5.60 -1.76
N ASN A 261 -16.80 6.48 -1.64
CA ASN A 261 -17.83 6.34 -0.62
C ASN A 261 -18.71 5.11 -0.92
N GLY A 262 -19.04 4.34 0.13
CA GLY A 262 -19.77 3.08 -0.01
C GLY A 262 -18.91 1.88 -0.44
N ARG A 263 -17.63 2.09 -0.76
CA ARG A 263 -16.66 1.00 -0.95
C ARG A 263 -16.22 0.43 0.39
N SER A 264 -15.96 -0.88 0.43
CA SER A 264 -15.31 -1.50 1.58
C SER A 264 -13.88 -1.01 1.73
N ALA A 265 -13.33 -1.03 2.96
CA ALA A 265 -11.95 -0.63 3.22
C ALA A 265 -10.91 -1.42 2.37
N PRO A 266 -11.05 -2.75 2.15
CA PRO A 266 -10.19 -3.48 1.21
C PRO A 266 -10.24 -2.92 -0.22
N ALA A 267 -11.43 -2.60 -0.74
CA ALA A 267 -11.58 -2.05 -2.08
C ALA A 267 -10.94 -0.66 -2.21
N GLN A 268 -11.12 0.21 -1.21
CA GLN A 268 -10.44 1.51 -1.16
C GLN A 268 -8.91 1.37 -1.18
N ARG A 269 -8.36 0.42 -0.42
CA ARG A 269 -6.91 0.12 -0.44
C ARG A 269 -6.44 -0.40 -1.79
N ALA A 270 -7.22 -1.26 -2.45
CA ALA A 270 -6.90 -1.78 -3.77
C ALA A 270 -6.80 -0.66 -4.81
N ILE A 271 -7.70 0.33 -4.77
CA ILE A 271 -7.64 1.53 -5.63
C ILE A 271 -6.32 2.29 -5.43
N ALA A 272 -5.99 2.63 -4.17
CA ALA A 272 -4.76 3.36 -3.88
C ALA A 272 -3.51 2.59 -4.32
N ARG A 273 -3.49 1.27 -4.12
CA ARG A 273 -2.40 0.38 -4.59
C ARG A 273 -2.28 0.38 -6.11
N HIS A 274 -3.39 0.34 -6.84
CA HIS A 274 -3.39 0.35 -8.30
C HIS A 274 -2.80 1.64 -8.87
N VAL A 275 -3.14 2.79 -8.28
CA VAL A 275 -2.53 4.09 -8.64
C VAL A 275 -1.03 4.06 -8.40
N VAL A 276 -0.58 3.60 -7.23
CA VAL A 276 0.85 3.57 -6.88
C VAL A 276 1.63 2.60 -7.77
N ALA A 277 1.09 1.41 -8.04
CA ALA A 277 1.71 0.42 -8.92
C ALA A 277 1.85 0.95 -10.36
N THR A 278 0.81 1.61 -10.88
CA THR A 278 0.84 2.22 -12.21
C THR A 278 1.83 3.39 -12.25
N GLY A 279 1.84 4.27 -11.26
CA GLY A 279 2.78 5.38 -11.18
C GLY A 279 4.24 4.95 -11.07
N ARG A 280 4.50 3.82 -10.39
CA ARG A 280 5.84 3.21 -10.35
C ARG A 280 6.28 2.71 -11.73
N ARG A 281 5.41 1.99 -12.45
CA ARG A 281 5.70 1.52 -13.83
C ARG A 281 5.95 2.70 -14.77
N ALA A 282 5.27 3.80 -14.51
CA ALA A 282 5.41 5.08 -15.19
C ALA A 282 6.68 5.86 -14.82
N GLY A 283 7.45 5.43 -13.82
CA GLY A 283 8.63 6.16 -13.33
C GLY A 283 8.32 7.43 -12.54
N LEU A 284 7.10 7.59 -12.02
CA LEU A 284 6.71 8.76 -11.23
C LEU A 284 7.33 8.71 -9.84
N THR A 285 7.78 9.88 -9.36
CA THR A 285 8.44 10.01 -8.05
C THR A 285 7.81 11.06 -7.14
N MET A 286 7.06 12.03 -7.67
CA MET A 286 6.48 13.11 -6.86
C MET A 286 5.03 12.84 -6.50
N LYS A 287 4.61 13.22 -5.29
CA LYS A 287 3.23 13.02 -4.80
C LYS A 287 2.16 13.63 -5.74
N GLN A 288 2.46 14.79 -6.32
CA GLN A 288 1.57 15.48 -7.26
C GLN A 288 1.35 14.67 -8.55
N ASP A 289 2.36 13.95 -9.02
CA ASP A 289 2.26 13.13 -10.23
C ASP A 289 1.32 11.95 -10.01
N PHE A 290 1.36 11.32 -8.83
CA PHE A 290 0.43 10.25 -8.47
C PHE A 290 -1.02 10.75 -8.31
N ALA A 291 -1.20 11.95 -7.75
CA ALA A 291 -2.51 12.59 -7.68
C ALA A 291 -3.08 12.82 -9.09
N PHE A 292 -2.27 13.32 -10.01
CA PHE A 292 -2.67 13.53 -11.39
C PHE A 292 -2.92 12.20 -12.13
N LEU A 293 -2.08 11.19 -11.92
CA LEU A 293 -2.33 9.84 -12.42
C LEU A 293 -3.68 9.29 -11.93
N ALA A 294 -3.98 9.44 -10.64
CA ALA A 294 -5.29 9.03 -10.11
C ALA A 294 -6.43 9.74 -10.84
N GLN A 295 -6.32 11.04 -11.11
CA GLN A 295 -7.31 11.77 -11.89
C GLN A 295 -7.51 11.19 -13.29
N MET A 296 -6.41 10.90 -14.01
CA MET A 296 -6.47 10.27 -15.32
C MET A 296 -7.16 8.90 -15.24
N MET A 297 -6.78 8.06 -14.27
CA MET A 297 -7.40 6.76 -14.04
C MET A 297 -8.90 6.86 -13.74
N MET A 298 -9.34 7.87 -12.98
CA MET A 298 -10.77 8.09 -12.67
C MET A 298 -11.59 8.51 -13.90
N THR A 299 -10.95 9.03 -14.94
CA THR A 299 -11.60 9.48 -16.19
C THR A 299 -11.53 8.41 -17.28
N SER A 300 -10.34 7.86 -17.52
CA SER A 300 -10.08 6.93 -18.63
C SER A 300 -10.06 5.46 -18.24
N GLY A 301 -10.31 5.14 -16.97
CA GLY A 301 -10.22 3.78 -16.43
C GLY A 301 -8.83 3.47 -15.88
N GLY A 302 -8.76 2.53 -14.94
CA GLY A 302 -7.54 2.20 -14.21
C GLY A 302 -6.46 1.54 -15.07
N TRP A 303 -6.79 1.02 -16.24
CA TRP A 303 -5.84 0.33 -17.12
C TRP A 303 -5.49 1.11 -18.38
N PHE A 304 -5.93 2.37 -18.51
CA PHE A 304 -5.67 3.22 -19.68
C PHE A 304 -4.18 3.34 -20.03
N TRP A 305 -3.31 3.17 -19.03
CA TRP A 305 -1.87 3.19 -19.17
C TRP A 305 -1.31 2.04 -20.03
N ASP A 306 -1.96 0.87 -19.94
CA ASP A 306 -1.44 -0.37 -20.49
C ASP A 306 -1.86 -0.57 -21.96
N ASP A 307 -2.57 0.38 -22.55
CA ASP A 307 -2.96 0.36 -23.96
C ASP A 307 -2.91 1.74 -24.63
N ASP A 308 -3.56 1.85 -25.79
CA ASP A 308 -3.66 3.05 -26.61
C ASP A 308 -5.08 3.63 -26.55
N SER A 309 -5.77 3.46 -25.41
CA SER A 309 -7.10 4.04 -25.17
C SER A 309 -7.08 5.57 -25.11
N VAL A 310 -5.92 6.16 -24.79
CA VAL A 310 -5.64 7.60 -24.91
C VAL A 310 -4.51 7.80 -25.93
N PRO A 311 -4.84 7.99 -27.22
CA PRO A 311 -3.86 8.08 -28.29
C PRO A 311 -2.83 9.17 -28.02
N GLY A 312 -1.55 8.86 -28.27
CA GLY A 312 -0.45 9.82 -28.11
C GLY A 312 0.06 10.02 -26.67
N LEU A 313 -0.64 9.49 -25.66
CA LEU A 313 -0.23 9.62 -24.26
C LEU A 313 1.15 8.99 -24.02
N ARG A 314 1.42 7.80 -24.56
CA ARG A 314 2.72 7.14 -24.37
C ARG A 314 3.89 7.95 -24.93
N ALA A 315 3.71 8.63 -26.06
CA ALA A 315 4.73 9.48 -26.66
C ALA A 315 5.00 10.71 -25.78
N LEU A 316 3.93 11.39 -25.34
CA LEU A 316 4.01 12.52 -24.42
C LEU A 316 4.78 12.17 -23.13
N MET A 317 4.69 10.92 -22.70
CA MET A 317 5.33 10.43 -21.50
C MET A 317 6.77 9.97 -21.66
N ALA A 318 7.18 9.57 -22.87
CA ALA A 318 8.54 9.15 -23.17
C ALA A 318 9.54 10.31 -23.26
N GLU A 319 9.06 11.54 -23.49
CA GLU A 319 9.90 12.72 -23.75
C GLU A 319 10.40 13.44 -22.47
N ALA A 320 9.84 13.14 -21.29
CA ALA A 320 10.15 13.90 -20.07
C ALA A 320 10.99 13.10 -19.05
N PRO A 321 12.08 13.66 -18.48
CA PRO A 321 12.84 12.99 -17.41
C PRO A 321 12.11 12.92 -16.05
N SER A 322 10.91 13.51 -15.97
CA SER A 322 9.86 13.35 -14.95
C SER A 322 8.81 14.40 -15.35
N PRO A 323 7.63 14.04 -15.88
CA PRO A 323 6.66 15.03 -16.32
C PRO A 323 6.24 15.90 -15.13
N LYS A 324 6.38 17.22 -15.24
CA LYS A 324 5.70 18.13 -14.31
C LYS A 324 4.20 17.90 -14.53
N ALA A 325 3.52 17.26 -13.58
CA ALA A 325 2.12 16.84 -13.68
C ALA A 325 1.17 17.90 -14.29
N GLU A 326 1.47 19.18 -14.07
CA GLU A 326 0.71 20.32 -14.59
C GLU A 326 0.78 20.47 -16.12
N ALA A 327 1.93 20.19 -16.76
CA ALA A 327 2.06 20.19 -18.22
C ALA A 327 1.35 18.99 -18.84
N LEU A 328 1.51 17.81 -18.22
CA LEU A 328 0.80 16.59 -18.64
C LEU A 328 -0.72 16.76 -18.51
N ALA A 329 -1.21 17.55 -17.55
CA ALA A 329 -2.63 17.82 -17.37
C ALA A 329 -3.28 18.59 -18.52
N ALA A 330 -2.62 19.63 -19.01
CA ALA A 330 -3.11 20.41 -20.14
C ALA A 330 -3.19 19.53 -21.41
N ASP A 331 -2.12 18.78 -21.68
CA ASP A 331 -2.02 17.94 -22.87
C ASP A 331 -2.95 16.71 -22.77
N TYR A 332 -3.05 16.08 -21.60
CA TYR A 332 -3.95 14.95 -21.37
C TYR A 332 -5.40 15.32 -21.65
N ALA A 333 -5.87 16.50 -21.22
CA ALA A 333 -7.24 16.92 -21.48
C ALA A 333 -7.53 17.02 -22.99
N VAL A 334 -6.54 17.45 -23.79
CA VAL A 334 -6.64 17.50 -25.24
C VAL A 334 -6.69 16.08 -25.84
N LEU A 335 -5.79 15.19 -25.40
CA LEU A 335 -5.76 13.80 -25.87
C LEU A 335 -7.03 13.03 -25.47
N GLN A 336 -7.53 13.23 -24.25
CA GLN A 336 -8.71 12.58 -23.73
C GLN A 336 -9.96 12.94 -24.56
N ARG A 337 -10.10 14.19 -25.00
CA ARG A 337 -11.21 14.61 -25.89
C ARG A 337 -11.20 13.95 -27.26
N GLN A 338 -10.06 13.39 -27.67
CA GLN A 338 -9.91 12.67 -28.95
C GLN A 338 -10.17 11.16 -28.81
N THR A 339 -10.59 10.70 -27.62
CA THR A 339 -10.86 9.29 -27.37
C THR A 339 -12.28 8.90 -27.79
N PRO A 340 -12.49 7.64 -28.21
CA PRO A 340 -13.83 7.08 -28.38
C PRO A 340 -14.72 7.26 -27.14
N GLN A 341 -14.12 7.17 -25.95
CA GLN A 341 -14.82 7.34 -24.69
C GLN A 341 -15.39 8.74 -24.50
N ALA A 342 -14.62 9.78 -24.81
CA ALA A 342 -15.10 11.16 -24.74
C ALA A 342 -16.24 11.41 -25.75
N GLU A 343 -16.09 10.93 -26.98
CA GLU A 343 -17.11 11.09 -28.02
C GLU A 343 -18.42 10.35 -27.68
N LEU A 344 -18.35 9.16 -27.07
CA LEU A 344 -19.53 8.46 -26.57
C LEU A 344 -20.18 9.16 -25.37
N ALA A 345 -19.37 9.71 -24.46
CA ALA A 345 -19.88 10.40 -23.27
C ALA A 345 -20.77 11.60 -23.65
N GLU A 346 -20.43 12.32 -24.73
CA GLU A 346 -21.26 13.42 -25.27
C GLU A 346 -22.65 12.96 -25.74
N GLN A 347 -22.80 11.68 -26.09
CA GLN A 347 -24.02 11.09 -26.65
C GLN A 347 -24.62 10.00 -25.76
N TRP A 348 -24.24 9.97 -24.48
CA TRP A 348 -24.55 8.88 -23.55
C TRP A 348 -26.05 8.50 -23.52
N GLY A 349 -26.94 9.49 -23.43
CA GLY A 349 -28.39 9.25 -23.40
C GLY A 349 -28.89 8.52 -24.65
N ALA A 350 -28.49 8.98 -25.83
CA ALA A 350 -28.89 8.39 -27.10
C ALA A 350 -28.28 6.99 -27.32
N LEU A 351 -27.05 6.78 -26.88
CA LEU A 351 -26.41 5.46 -26.90
C LEU A 351 -27.17 4.48 -25.99
N ARG A 352 -27.47 4.87 -24.76
CA ARG A 352 -28.16 4.02 -23.79
C ARG A 352 -29.53 3.59 -24.31
N ASP A 353 -30.32 4.53 -24.84
CA ASP A 353 -31.64 4.23 -25.39
C ASP A 353 -31.55 3.30 -26.60
N TRP A 354 -30.52 3.47 -27.44
CA TRP A 354 -30.26 2.56 -28.56
C TRP A 354 -29.84 1.17 -28.08
N LEU A 355 -28.95 1.06 -27.09
CA LEU A 355 -28.54 -0.22 -26.50
C LEU A 355 -29.71 -0.96 -25.86
N ALA A 356 -30.60 -0.24 -25.16
CA ALA A 356 -31.80 -0.80 -24.56
C ALA A 356 -32.85 -1.25 -25.59
N SER A 357 -32.82 -0.67 -26.81
CA SER A 357 -33.70 -1.09 -27.90
C SER A 357 -33.26 -2.39 -28.60
N LEU A 358 -32.03 -2.85 -28.34
CA LEU A 358 -31.52 -4.09 -28.92
C LEU A 358 -32.18 -5.30 -28.24
N PRO A 359 -32.64 -6.30 -29.02
CA PRO A 359 -33.15 -7.55 -28.46
C PRO A 359 -32.13 -8.24 -27.53
N GLU A 360 -32.59 -8.84 -26.44
CA GLU A 360 -31.72 -9.42 -25.39
C GLU A 360 -30.85 -10.60 -25.91
N ASP A 361 -31.33 -11.27 -26.96
CA ASP A 361 -30.67 -12.30 -27.76
C ASP A 361 -29.67 -11.73 -28.79
N GLN A 362 -29.75 -10.45 -29.13
CA GLN A 362 -28.81 -9.70 -29.99
C GLN A 362 -27.74 -8.96 -29.18
N ALA A 363 -27.14 -9.63 -28.19
CA ALA A 363 -25.94 -9.10 -27.56
C ALA A 363 -24.90 -8.69 -28.61
N ILE A 364 -24.36 -7.47 -28.48
CA ILE A 364 -23.53 -6.74 -29.47
C ILE A 364 -22.80 -7.70 -30.43
N THR A 365 -23.40 -8.00 -31.57
CA THR A 365 -22.75 -8.79 -32.61
C THR A 365 -21.67 -7.93 -33.29
N PRO A 366 -20.74 -8.51 -34.07
CA PRO A 366 -19.80 -7.71 -34.86
C PRO A 366 -20.48 -6.68 -35.77
N GLU A 367 -21.67 -7.00 -36.30
CA GLU A 367 -22.45 -6.09 -37.13
C GLU A 367 -23.08 -4.96 -36.30
N THR A 368 -23.73 -5.30 -35.19
CA THR A 368 -24.30 -4.32 -34.26
C THR A 368 -23.21 -3.38 -33.70
N PHE A 369 -22.02 -3.90 -33.42
CA PHE A 369 -20.88 -3.10 -32.99
C PHE A 369 -20.44 -2.10 -34.07
N ARG A 370 -20.36 -2.53 -35.35
CA ARG A 370 -20.06 -1.63 -36.47
C ARG A 370 -21.10 -0.52 -36.60
N GLN A 371 -22.38 -0.84 -36.44
CA GLN A 371 -23.45 0.16 -36.47
C GLN A 371 -23.34 1.15 -35.31
N MET A 372 -23.08 0.66 -34.10
CA MET A 372 -22.83 1.50 -32.91
C MET A 372 -21.68 2.48 -33.16
N THR A 373 -20.54 1.95 -33.61
CA THR A 373 -19.33 2.74 -33.81
C THR A 373 -19.47 3.77 -34.93
N SER A 374 -20.10 3.40 -36.04
CA SER A 374 -20.35 4.32 -37.16
C SER A 374 -21.34 5.44 -36.80
N ARG A 375 -22.34 5.12 -35.96
CA ARG A 375 -23.38 6.06 -35.56
C ARG A 375 -22.90 7.04 -34.50
N PHE A 376 -22.21 6.55 -33.47
CA PHE A 376 -21.92 7.33 -32.26
C PHE A 376 -20.48 7.82 -32.17
N MET A 377 -19.53 7.25 -32.93
CA MET A 377 -18.10 7.61 -32.87
C MET A 377 -17.47 7.91 -34.26
N PRO A 378 -18.09 8.74 -35.12
CA PRO A 378 -17.53 9.02 -36.43
C PRO A 378 -16.19 9.77 -36.37
N ARG A 379 -15.96 10.63 -35.37
CA ARG A 379 -14.72 11.44 -35.28
C ARG A 379 -13.53 10.62 -34.81
N THR A 380 -13.78 9.60 -33.99
CA THR A 380 -12.74 8.79 -33.34
C THR A 380 -12.66 7.36 -33.86
N ALA A 381 -13.29 7.07 -35.00
CA ALA A 381 -13.34 5.74 -35.62
C ALA A 381 -11.96 5.06 -35.76
N GLY A 382 -10.92 5.83 -36.10
CA GLY A 382 -9.55 5.34 -36.23
C GLY A 382 -8.91 4.86 -34.91
N GLN A 383 -9.43 5.32 -33.77
CA GLN A 383 -8.87 5.02 -32.44
C GLN A 383 -9.55 3.83 -31.74
N ILE A 384 -10.68 3.38 -32.28
CA ILE A 384 -11.50 2.31 -31.66
C ILE A 384 -10.69 1.00 -31.55
N ALA A 385 -9.91 0.65 -32.57
CA ALA A 385 -9.12 -0.58 -32.57
C ALA A 385 -8.07 -0.58 -31.45
N GLY A 386 -7.41 0.55 -31.20
CA GLY A 386 -6.46 0.74 -30.11
C GLY A 386 -7.15 0.67 -28.75
N ALA A 387 -8.28 1.35 -28.59
CA ALA A 387 -9.03 1.43 -27.35
C ALA A 387 -9.58 0.08 -26.84
N ILE A 388 -9.88 -0.88 -27.73
CA ILE A 388 -10.41 -2.20 -27.35
C ILE A 388 -9.36 -3.33 -27.36
N ALA A 389 -8.12 -3.04 -27.79
CA ALA A 389 -7.12 -4.07 -28.06
C ALA A 389 -6.77 -4.88 -26.80
N SER A 390 -6.52 -4.18 -25.70
CA SER A 390 -6.16 -4.76 -24.40
C SER A 390 -7.30 -5.57 -23.78
N THR A 391 -8.54 -5.08 -23.86
CA THR A 391 -9.72 -5.87 -23.47
C THR A 391 -9.81 -7.18 -24.25
N ARG A 392 -9.65 -7.15 -25.59
CA ARG A 392 -9.70 -8.36 -26.41
C ARG A 392 -8.60 -9.35 -26.09
N GLU A 393 -7.38 -8.87 -25.86
CA GLU A 393 -6.26 -9.70 -25.45
C GLU A 393 -6.54 -10.39 -24.11
N ARG A 394 -7.08 -9.62 -23.15
CA ARG A 394 -7.43 -10.16 -21.83
C ARG A 394 -8.55 -11.21 -21.92
N LEU A 395 -9.61 -10.96 -22.67
CA LEU A 395 -10.68 -11.94 -22.89
C LEU A 395 -10.17 -13.24 -23.49
N ARG A 396 -9.24 -13.17 -24.45
CA ARG A 396 -8.58 -14.36 -25.02
C ARG A 396 -7.79 -15.12 -23.95
N SER A 397 -7.04 -14.42 -23.11
CA SER A 397 -6.26 -15.04 -22.02
C SER A 397 -7.14 -15.77 -20.99
N GLU A 398 -8.34 -15.25 -20.75
CA GLU A 398 -9.33 -15.82 -19.81
C GLU A 398 -10.29 -16.81 -20.47
N GLN A 399 -10.10 -17.13 -21.77
CA GLN A 399 -10.97 -18.03 -22.54
C GLN A 399 -12.44 -17.54 -22.62
N LEU A 400 -12.67 -16.22 -22.60
CA LEU A 400 -14.00 -15.58 -22.62
C LEU A 400 -14.37 -14.98 -23.99
N SER A 401 -13.75 -15.44 -25.07
CA SER A 401 -13.96 -14.94 -26.44
C SER A 401 -15.23 -15.47 -27.12
N HIS A 402 -16.26 -15.85 -26.37
CA HIS A 402 -17.55 -16.17 -26.95
C HIS A 402 -18.27 -14.87 -27.36
N GLN A 403 -18.89 -14.89 -28.54
CA GLN A 403 -19.42 -13.70 -29.25
C GLN A 403 -20.22 -12.73 -28.35
N ARG A 404 -21.10 -13.26 -27.50
CA ARG A 404 -21.97 -12.47 -26.61
C ARG A 404 -21.20 -11.73 -25.53
N ILE A 405 -20.22 -12.37 -24.90
CA ILE A 405 -19.42 -11.77 -23.82
C ILE A 405 -18.43 -10.77 -24.41
N GLU A 406 -17.75 -11.14 -25.50
CA GLU A 406 -16.80 -10.25 -26.17
C GLU A 406 -17.49 -8.97 -26.67
N GLY A 407 -18.64 -9.09 -27.34
CA GLY A 407 -19.40 -7.95 -27.83
C GLY A 407 -19.76 -6.95 -26.74
N LYS A 408 -20.32 -7.44 -25.61
CA LYS A 408 -20.64 -6.61 -24.45
C LYS A 408 -19.40 -5.94 -23.87
N ALA A 409 -18.32 -6.70 -23.72
CA ALA A 409 -17.08 -6.20 -23.13
C ALA A 409 -16.41 -5.12 -23.99
N VAL A 410 -16.34 -5.28 -25.32
CA VAL A 410 -15.74 -4.24 -26.18
C VAL A 410 -16.60 -2.98 -26.26
N ALA A 411 -17.93 -3.10 -26.21
CA ALA A 411 -18.82 -1.95 -26.14
C ALA A 411 -18.67 -1.18 -24.81
N LEU A 412 -18.69 -1.91 -23.69
CA LEU A 412 -18.47 -1.33 -22.36
C LEU A 412 -17.05 -0.76 -22.19
N THR A 413 -16.04 -1.33 -22.85
CA THR A 413 -14.68 -0.78 -22.84
C THR A 413 -14.62 0.65 -23.36
N LEU A 414 -15.38 0.94 -24.42
CA LEU A 414 -15.43 2.29 -24.99
C LEU A 414 -16.13 3.30 -24.06
N LEU A 415 -16.81 2.85 -23.00
CA LEU A 415 -17.50 3.73 -22.04
C LEU A 415 -16.76 3.82 -20.70
N LEU A 416 -16.34 2.66 -20.19
CA LEU A 416 -15.82 2.50 -18.83
C LEU A 416 -14.28 2.45 -18.78
N GLY A 417 -13.64 2.46 -19.95
CA GLY A 417 -12.21 2.28 -20.10
C GLY A 417 -11.81 0.82 -20.30
N PRO A 418 -10.54 0.57 -20.62
CA PRO A 418 -10.05 -0.77 -20.90
C PRO A 418 -10.06 -1.65 -19.66
N ARG A 419 -10.34 -2.94 -19.88
CA ARG A 419 -10.32 -3.97 -18.83
C ARG A 419 -11.20 -3.61 -17.61
N PHE A 420 -12.27 -2.85 -17.82
CA PHE A 420 -13.17 -2.38 -16.75
C PHE A 420 -13.71 -3.49 -15.83
N PHE A 421 -13.82 -4.72 -16.35
CA PHE A 421 -14.35 -5.89 -15.62
C PHE A 421 -13.41 -6.41 -14.53
N GLU A 422 -12.14 -5.99 -14.53
CA GLU A 422 -11.14 -6.32 -13.51
C GLU A 422 -10.47 -5.05 -12.95
N ASP A 423 -11.00 -3.89 -13.28
CA ASP A 423 -10.52 -2.61 -12.80
C ASP A 423 -11.13 -2.28 -11.44
N VAL A 424 -10.27 -2.17 -10.43
CA VAL A 424 -10.61 -1.94 -9.03
C VAL A 424 -11.37 -0.64 -8.77
N LEU A 425 -11.40 0.27 -9.75
CA LEU A 425 -12.23 1.47 -9.72
C LEU A 425 -13.74 1.16 -9.80
N TRP A 426 -14.12 -0.06 -10.19
CA TRP A 426 -15.52 -0.46 -10.40
C TRP A 426 -16.03 -1.49 -9.37
N PRO A 427 -17.34 -1.49 -9.03
CA PRO A 427 -17.91 -2.35 -7.98
C PRO A 427 -17.91 -3.84 -8.28
N TRP A 428 -17.91 -4.20 -9.55
CA TRP A 428 -17.93 -5.58 -10.00
C TRP A 428 -16.54 -6.22 -10.09
N ALA A 429 -15.46 -5.50 -9.79
CA ALA A 429 -14.10 -6.00 -10.06
C ALA A 429 -13.63 -7.14 -9.15
N MET A 430 -14.40 -7.49 -8.11
CA MET A 430 -14.24 -8.71 -7.31
C MET A 430 -14.99 -9.92 -7.88
N LEU A 431 -15.84 -9.72 -8.89
CA LEU A 431 -16.56 -10.81 -9.54
C LEU A 431 -15.66 -11.49 -10.59
N PRO A 432 -15.85 -12.78 -10.87
CA PRO A 432 -15.25 -13.42 -12.03
C PRO A 432 -15.52 -12.60 -13.31
N PRO A 433 -14.57 -12.48 -14.25
CA PRO A 433 -14.67 -11.53 -15.37
C PRO A 433 -15.98 -11.60 -16.15
N GLU A 434 -16.51 -12.81 -16.41
CA GLU A 434 -17.81 -12.96 -17.08
C GLU A 434 -18.97 -12.34 -16.29
N LYS A 435 -19.04 -12.61 -14.98
CA LYS A 435 -20.05 -12.04 -14.08
C LYS A 435 -19.87 -10.52 -13.94
N ALA A 436 -18.64 -10.04 -13.96
CA ALA A 436 -18.34 -8.62 -13.92
C ALA A 436 -18.84 -7.89 -15.18
N ILE A 437 -18.61 -8.45 -16.37
CA ILE A 437 -19.12 -7.92 -17.64
C ILE A 437 -20.65 -7.88 -17.63
N GLN A 438 -21.30 -8.94 -17.12
CA GLN A 438 -22.76 -8.98 -17.01
C GLN A 438 -23.32 -7.98 -16.00
N ALA A 439 -22.64 -7.79 -14.86
CA ALA A 439 -23.02 -6.80 -13.86
C ALA A 439 -22.90 -5.38 -14.41
N ALA A 440 -21.78 -5.05 -15.05
CA ALA A 440 -21.57 -3.76 -15.70
C ALA A 440 -22.59 -3.50 -16.81
N TRP A 441 -22.92 -4.51 -17.63
CA TRP A 441 -23.93 -4.36 -18.68
C TRP A 441 -25.29 -3.96 -18.11
N ARG A 442 -25.75 -4.62 -17.04
CA ARG A 442 -27.01 -4.29 -16.36
C ARG A 442 -26.98 -2.88 -15.75
N GLU A 443 -25.87 -2.49 -15.13
CA GLU A 443 -25.75 -1.16 -14.53
C GLU A 443 -25.76 -0.04 -15.58
N VAL A 444 -25.14 -0.28 -16.73
CA VAL A 444 -24.95 0.72 -17.79
C VAL A 444 -26.16 0.81 -18.72
N VAL A 445 -26.77 -0.33 -19.07
CA VAL A 445 -27.83 -0.40 -20.08
C VAL A 445 -29.23 -0.52 -19.48
N GLY A 446 -29.38 -1.13 -18.29
CA GLY A 446 -30.67 -1.50 -17.69
C GLY A 446 -30.91 -3.00 -17.75
#